data_AF-A0A962TEQ2-F1
#
_entry.id   AF-A0A962TEQ2-F1
#
_cell.length_a   1.000
_cell.length_b   1.000
_cell.length_c   1.000
_cell.angle_alpha   90.00
_cell.angle_beta   90.00
_cell.angle_gamma   90.00
#
_symmetry.space_group_name_H-M   'P 1'
#
loop_
_entity.id
_entity.type
_entity.pdbx_description
1 polymer ?
#
loop_
_entity_poly.entity_id
_entity_poly.type
_entity_poly.pdbx_seq_one_letter_code
_entity_poly.pdbx_strand_id
1 'polypeptide(L)' 'QDGWGYCVFGRVTGGMDVVDRIKAVDTTNRAGHSDVPVEPIVIEKAEISD' A
#
# COMPACT_ATOMS: atom_id res chain seq x y z
N GLN A 1 -1.89 24.17 -14.87
CA GLN A 1 -2.21 22.80 -14.42
C GLN A 1 -0.99 21.97 -14.79
N ASP A 2 -0.21 21.57 -13.79
CA ASP A 2 0.98 20.77 -13.97
C ASP A 2 0.55 19.35 -14.33
N GLY A 3 0.77 18.95 -15.57
CA GLY A 3 0.16 17.80 -16.25
C GLY A 3 0.67 16.42 -15.82
N TRP A 4 0.79 16.17 -14.52
CA TRP A 4 1.20 14.88 -13.98
C TRP A 4 -0.03 14.13 -13.45
N GLY A 5 -0.38 13.04 -14.13
CA GLY A 5 -1.42 12.10 -13.69
C GLY A 5 -0.82 10.77 -13.24
N TYR A 6 -1.66 9.93 -12.63
CA TYR A 6 -1.30 8.57 -12.24
C TYR A 6 -2.03 7.58 -13.14
N CYS A 7 -1.30 6.69 -13.80
CA CYS A 7 -1.87 5.67 -14.68
C CYS A 7 -2.49 4.54 -13.84
N VAL A 8 -3.81 4.38 -13.92
CA VAL A 8 -4.51 3.24 -13.31
C VAL A 8 -4.39 2.03 -14.24
N PHE A 9 -3.87 0.92 -13.73
CA PHE A 9 -3.66 -0.32 -14.50
C PHE A 9 -4.37 -1.55 -13.91
N GLY A 10 -5.11 -1.39 -12.81
CA GLY A 10 -5.79 -2.49 -12.13
C GLY A 10 -6.65 -2.03 -10.97
N ARG A 11 -7.35 -2.99 -10.34
CA ARG A 11 -8.15 -2.79 -9.13
C ARG A 11 -8.05 -4.02 -8.23
N VAL A 12 -8.24 -3.81 -6.94
CA VAL A 12 -8.41 -4.90 -5.97
C VAL A 12 -9.79 -5.53 -6.18
N THR A 13 -9.84 -6.84 -6.45
CA THR A 13 -11.10 -7.59 -6.65
C THR A 13 -11.57 -8.33 -5.39
N GLY A 14 -10.69 -8.51 -4.40
CA GLY A 14 -10.99 -9.09 -3.09
C GLY A 14 -9.95 -8.69 -2.05
N GLY A 15 -10.32 -8.71 -0.76
CA GLY A 15 -9.43 -8.33 0.34
C GLY A 15 -9.34 -6.82 0.61
N MET A 16 -10.37 -6.03 0.22
CA MET A 16 -10.40 -4.59 0.54
C MET A 16 -10.42 -4.31 2.05
N ASP A 17 -10.98 -5.21 2.85
CA ASP A 17 -10.93 -5.15 4.32
C ASP A 17 -9.50 -5.25 4.86
N VAL A 18 -8.63 -6.03 4.20
CA VAL A 18 -7.20 -6.12 4.54
C VAL A 18 -6.49 -4.81 4.20
N VAL A 19 -6.81 -4.22 3.04
CA VAL A 19 -6.29 -2.89 2.64
C VAL A 19 -6.70 -1.82 3.66
N ASP A 20 -7.96 -1.81 4.08
CA ASP A 20 -8.48 -0.85 5.07
C ASP A 20 -7.81 -1.02 6.44
N ARG A 21 -7.52 -2.26 6.86
CA ARG A 21 -6.76 -2.53 8.08
C ARG A 21 -5.32 -2.03 7.99
N ILE A 22 -4.66 -2.25 6.86
CA ILE A 22 -3.29 -1.77 6.58
C ILE A 22 -3.24 -0.24 6.66
N LYS A 23 -4.23 0.45 6.09
CA LYS A 23 -4.31 1.92 6.11
C LYS A 23 -4.34 2.50 7.53
N ALA A 24 -4.88 1.76 8.50
CA ALA A 24 -5.12 2.26 9.86
C ALA A 24 -4.01 1.93 10.87
N VAL A 25 -2.91 1.30 10.45
CA VAL A 25 -1.80 0.97 11.36
C VAL A 25 -1.04 2.21 11.82
N ASP A 26 -0.42 2.12 12.99
CA ASP A 26 0.44 3.20 13.49
C ASP A 26 1.67 3.40 12.59
N THR A 27 1.99 4.66 12.31
CA THR A 27 3.12 5.07 11.49
C THR A 27 4.11 5.95 12.24
N THR A 28 5.31 6.09 11.68
CA THR A 28 6.42 6.89 12.22
C THR A 28 7.25 7.52 11.11
N ASN A 29 8.17 8.41 11.48
CA ASN A 29 9.17 8.97 10.58
C ASN A 29 10.47 8.16 10.71
N ARG A 30 10.99 7.63 9.60
CA ARG A 30 12.21 6.82 9.61
C ARG A 30 13.10 7.14 8.40
N ALA A 31 14.38 7.43 8.66
CA ALA A 31 15.38 7.69 7.62
C ALA A 31 14.98 8.75 6.56
N GLY A 32 14.25 9.80 6.96
CA GLY A 32 13.77 10.84 6.06
C GLY A 32 12.45 10.52 5.33
N HIS A 33 11.89 9.33 5.53
CA HIS A 33 10.56 8.95 5.04
C HIS A 33 9.51 9.18 6.12
N SER A 34 8.37 9.75 5.72
CA SER A 34 7.17 9.89 6.56
C SER A 34 6.21 8.72 6.35
N ASP A 35 5.28 8.51 7.29
CA ASP A 35 4.20 7.51 7.21
C ASP A 35 4.69 6.05 7.09
N VAL A 36 5.87 5.75 7.64
CA VAL A 36 6.42 4.38 7.67
C VAL A 36 5.72 3.58 8.77
N PRO A 37 5.13 2.41 8.51
CA PRO A 37 4.54 1.58 9.56
C PRO A 37 5.51 1.27 10.70
N VAL A 38 5.05 1.34 11.94
CA VAL A 38 5.85 1.01 13.13
C VAL A 38 6.27 -0.46 13.09
N GLU A 39 5.31 -1.34 12.83
CA GLU A 39 5.55 -2.75 12.53
C GLU A 39 5.53 -2.96 11.00
N PRO A 40 6.55 -3.59 10.39
CA PRO A 40 6.58 -3.82 8.95
C PRO A 40 5.40 -4.67 8.45
N ILE A 41 4.75 -4.19 7.38
CA ILE A 41 3.76 -4.97 6.62
C ILE A 41 4.48 -5.60 5.42
N VAL A 42 4.64 -6.93 5.45
CA VAL A 42 5.45 -7.67 4.46
C VAL A 42 4.54 -8.39 3.47
N ILE A 43 4.82 -8.23 2.17
CA ILE A 43 4.25 -9.08 1.12
C ILE A 43 5.06 -10.38 1.09
N GLU A 44 4.50 -11.46 1.66
CA GLU A 44 5.20 -12.75 1.76
C GLU A 44 5.34 -13.48 0.42
N LYS A 45 4.33 -13.35 -0.45
CA LYS A 45 4.27 -13.99 -1.77
C LYS A 45 3.38 -13.18 -2.72
N ALA A 46 3.72 -13.16 -4.00
CA ALA A 46 2.84 -12.72 -5.08
C ALA A 46 2.90 -13.77 -6.21
N GLU A 47 1.75 -14.14 -6.75
CA GLU A 47 1.63 -15.17 -7.79
C GLU A 47 0.60 -14.76 -8.84
N ILE A 48 0.78 -15.26 -10.06
CA ILE A 48 -0.18 -15.12 -11.14
C ILE A 48 -1.07 -16.37 -11.09
N SER A 49 -2.37 -16.17 -10.93
CA SER A 49 -3.36 -17.24 -11.04
C SER A 49 -3.74 -17.44 -12.51
N ASP A 50 -3.78 -18.70 -12.96
CA ASP A 50 -4.20 -19.09 -14.31
C ASP A 50 -5.72 -18.93 -14.52
#